data_AF-A0A977KTW0-F1
#
_entry.id   AF-A0A977KTW0-F1
#
_cell.length_a   1.000
_cell.length_b   1.000
_cell.length_c   1.000
_cell.angle_alpha   90.00
_cell.angle_beta   90.00
_cell.angle_gamma   90.00
#
_symmetry.space_group_name_H-M   'P 1'
#
loop_
_entity.id
_entity.type
_entity.pdbx_description
1 polymer ?
#
loop_
_entity_poly.entity_id
_entity_poly.type
_entity_poly.pdbx_seq_one_letter_code
_entity_poly.pdbx_strand_id
1 'polypeptide(L)'
;MRLIKRADRWEIHYTTDIQKAEPKIDGLTIGCDRGYTEVYATSSNDGARFIGNDFGSLQTKETDYRTAKQVKWNKLKSVANKAIQKGDTAKADRINRNNLGKQKWDKRESRFKGQIKTLVFTATHQLMQNAIKVAFEDLTGVHPT
;
A
#
# COMPACT_ATOMS: atom_id res chain seq x y z
N MET A 1 17.98 -14.69 14.73
CA MET A 1 16.66 -14.52 15.37
C MET A 1 16.58 -13.13 16.01
N ARG A 2 15.44 -12.45 15.92
CA ARG A 2 15.17 -11.13 16.52
C ARG A 2 13.85 -11.19 17.29
N LEU A 3 13.81 -10.59 18.47
CA LEU A 3 12.59 -10.44 19.28
C LEU A 3 12.23 -8.95 19.32
N ILE A 4 10.99 -8.61 18.96
CA ILE A 4 10.51 -7.23 18.86
C ILE A 4 9.27 -7.05 19.73
N LYS A 5 9.29 -6.07 20.64
CA LYS A 5 8.10 -5.64 21.39
C LYS A 5 7.34 -4.60 20.59
N ARG A 6 6.06 -4.85 20.28
CA ARG A 6 5.15 -3.87 19.64
C ARG A 6 3.90 -3.72 20.47
N ALA A 7 3.72 -2.54 21.08
CA ALA A 7 2.57 -2.24 21.93
C ALA A 7 2.27 -3.36 22.95
N ASP A 8 1.26 -4.17 22.68
CA ASP A 8 0.73 -5.25 23.51
C ASP A 8 1.21 -6.66 23.10
N ARG A 9 2.07 -6.79 22.09
CA ARG A 9 2.54 -8.09 21.59
C ARG A 9 4.06 -8.20 21.44
N TRP A 10 4.54 -9.44 21.49
CA TRP A 10 5.91 -9.82 21.16
C TRP A 10 5.93 -10.53 19.80
N GLU A 11 6.85 -10.14 18.94
CA GLU A 11 7.05 -10.74 17.62
C GLU A 11 8.43 -11.41 17.57
N ILE A 12 8.47 -12.70 17.19
CA ILE A 12 9.71 -13.44 16.93
C ILE A 12 9.93 -13.46 15.42
N HIS A 13 11.05 -12.90 14.97
CA HIS A 13 11.46 -12.84 13.57
C HIS A 13 12.71 -13.69 13.39
N TYR A 14 12.66 -14.72 12.56
CA TYR A 14 13.83 -15.52 12.20
C TYR A 14 13.79 -15.82 10.71
N THR A 15 14.96 -15.98 10.12
CA THR A 15 15.09 -16.38 8.71
C THR A 15 15.09 -17.89 8.66
N THR A 16 14.43 -18.45 7.65
CA THR A 16 14.52 -19.87 7.31
C THR A 16 15.15 -20.00 5.94
N ASP A 17 15.94 -21.06 5.76
CA ASP A 17 16.32 -21.49 4.43
C ASP A 17 15.08 -22.01 3.71
N ILE A 18 14.97 -21.65 2.44
CA ILE A 18 13.87 -22.06 1.57
C ILE A 18 14.49 -23.00 0.55
N GLN A 19 13.91 -24.18 0.38
CA GLN A 19 14.32 -25.07 -0.71
C GLN A 19 14.05 -24.35 -2.05
N LYS A 20 15.05 -24.32 -2.92
CA LYS A 20 14.86 -23.79 -4.28
C LYS A 20 13.86 -24.69 -4.99
N ALA A 21 12.82 -24.08 -5.56
CA ALA A 21 11.93 -24.79 -6.45
C ALA A 21 12.66 -25.16 -7.74
N GLU A 22 12.33 -26.32 -8.31
CA GLU A 22 12.80 -26.70 -9.64
C GLU A 22 12.28 -25.69 -10.68
N PRO A 23 13.08 -25.34 -11.70
CA PRO A 23 12.66 -24.42 -12.74
C PRO A 23 11.49 -25.00 -13.55
N LYS A 24 10.54 -24.15 -13.92
CA LYS A 24 9.48 -24.56 -14.85
C LYS A 24 10.08 -24.86 -16.22
N ILE A 25 9.72 -26.00 -16.79
CA ILE A 25 10.13 -26.43 -18.13
C ILE A 25 9.13 -26.06 -19.23
N ASP A 26 7.92 -25.63 -18.84
CA ASP A 26 6.83 -25.24 -19.74
C ASP A 26 6.10 -23.99 -19.20
N GLY A 27 5.51 -23.23 -20.11
CA GLY A 27 4.76 -22.01 -19.84
C GLY A 27 4.91 -20.96 -20.94
N LEU A 28 4.28 -19.81 -20.72
CA LEU A 28 4.22 -18.72 -21.68
C LEU A 28 5.33 -17.69 -21.45
N THR A 29 5.82 -17.11 -22.53
CA THR A 29 6.55 -15.84 -22.44
C THR A 29 5.50 -14.73 -22.39
N ILE A 30 5.41 -14.05 -21.25
CA ILE A 30 4.41 -13.01 -21.00
C ILE A 30 5.12 -11.65 -20.94
N GLY A 31 4.76 -10.74 -21.84
CA GLY A 31 5.07 -9.33 -21.68
C GLY A 31 4.09 -8.70 -20.70
N CYS A 32 4.55 -7.92 -19.73
CA CYS A 32 3.68 -7.17 -18.84
C CYS A 32 4.12 -5.72 -18.64
N ASP A 33 3.12 -4.84 -18.57
CA ASP A 33 3.26 -3.45 -18.17
C ASP A 33 2.61 -3.23 -16.79
N ARG A 34 3.16 -2.29 -16.01
CA ARG A 34 2.70 -1.96 -14.66
C ARG A 34 1.79 -0.73 -14.74
N GLY A 35 0.50 -0.95 -14.49
CA GLY A 35 -0.52 0.08 -14.60
C GLY A 35 -0.84 0.81 -13.30
N TYR A 36 -1.60 1.91 -13.43
CA TYR A 36 -2.22 2.61 -12.29
C TYR A 36 -3.61 2.07 -11.96
N THR A 37 -4.38 1.69 -12.98
CA THR A 37 -5.74 1.13 -12.87
C THR A 37 -5.71 -0.33 -12.44
N GLU A 38 -4.88 -1.13 -13.08
CA GLU A 38 -4.65 -2.55 -12.78
C GLU A 38 -3.19 -2.80 -12.40
N VAL A 39 -2.87 -3.92 -11.75
CA VAL A 39 -1.48 -4.23 -11.37
C VAL A 39 -0.65 -4.56 -12.60
N TYR A 40 -1.18 -5.40 -13.50
CA TYR A 40 -0.50 -5.78 -14.73
C TYR A 40 -1.45 -5.74 -15.93
N ALA A 41 -1.01 -5.12 -17.02
CA ALA A 41 -1.54 -5.35 -18.36
C ALA A 41 -0.59 -6.31 -19.07
N THR A 42 -1.10 -7.41 -19.61
CA THR A 42 -0.27 -8.48 -20.19
C THR A 42 -0.49 -8.62 -21.69
N SER A 43 0.55 -9.03 -22.41
CA SER A 43 0.52 -9.45 -23.80
C SER A 43 1.21 -10.81 -23.93
N SER A 44 0.54 -11.72 -24.60
CA SER A 44 0.89 -13.13 -24.67
C SER A 44 0.33 -13.73 -25.97
N ASN A 45 0.90 -14.84 -26.43
CA ASN A 45 0.37 -15.57 -27.59
C ASN A 45 -1.07 -16.08 -27.36
N ASP A 46 -1.51 -16.18 -26.10
CA ASP A 46 -2.88 -16.56 -25.71
C ASP A 46 -3.83 -15.36 -25.48
N GLY A 47 -3.38 -14.15 -25.80
CA GLY A 47 -4.16 -12.92 -25.73
C GLY A 47 -3.74 -11.98 -24.59
N ALA A 48 -4.29 -10.76 -24.63
CA ALA A 48 -4.05 -9.74 -23.62
C ALA A 48 -4.97 -9.91 -22.40
N ARG A 49 -4.44 -9.70 -21.19
CA ARG A 49 -5.20 -9.78 -19.94
C ARG A 49 -4.84 -8.65 -18.99
N PHE A 50 -5.83 -8.18 -18.23
CA PHE A 50 -5.62 -7.26 -17.11
C PHE A 50 -5.72 -8.03 -15.79
N ILE A 51 -4.72 -7.87 -14.93
CA ILE A 51 -4.58 -8.58 -13.67
C ILE A 51 -4.58 -7.56 -12.53
N GLY A 52 -5.41 -7.80 -11.51
CA GLY A 52 -5.49 -6.93 -10.34
C GLY A 52 -6.26 -5.63 -10.59
N ASN A 53 -7.45 -5.74 -11.19
CA ASN A 53 -8.21 -4.60 -11.71
C ASN A 53 -8.68 -3.57 -10.66
N ASP A 54 -8.66 -3.94 -9.39
CA ASP A 54 -9.08 -3.05 -8.30
C ASP A 54 -7.98 -2.07 -7.84
N PHE A 55 -6.78 -2.14 -8.43
CA PHE A 55 -5.60 -1.41 -7.94
C PHE A 55 -5.79 0.10 -7.90
N GLY A 56 -6.27 0.69 -9.01
CA GLY A 56 -6.54 2.12 -9.09
C GLY A 56 -7.70 2.54 -8.20
N SER A 57 -8.79 1.75 -8.18
CA SER A 57 -9.96 2.08 -7.37
C SER A 57 -9.65 2.09 -5.87
N LEU A 58 -8.79 1.18 -5.41
CA LEU A 58 -8.35 1.11 -4.01
C LEU A 58 -7.51 2.33 -3.63
N GLN A 59 -6.61 2.76 -4.50
CA GLN A 59 -5.79 3.97 -4.30
C GLN A 59 -6.64 5.24 -4.28
N THR A 60 -7.57 5.40 -5.23
CA THR A 60 -8.47 6.55 -5.30
C THR A 60 -9.32 6.67 -4.05
N LYS A 61 -9.96 5.57 -3.62
CA LYS A 61 -10.77 5.54 -2.39
C LYS A 61 -9.99 5.98 -1.16
N GLU A 62 -8.72 5.58 -1.06
CA GLU A 62 -7.88 5.97 0.07
C GLU A 62 -7.44 7.43 -0.01
N THR A 63 -7.08 7.92 -1.20
CA THR A 63 -6.73 9.34 -1.43
C THR A 63 -7.90 10.27 -1.10
N ASP A 64 -9.11 9.95 -1.55
CA ASP A 64 -10.31 10.74 -1.26
C ASP A 64 -10.59 10.80 0.24
N TYR A 65 -10.50 9.63 0.91
CA TYR A 65 -10.65 9.55 2.35
C TYR A 65 -9.63 10.44 3.09
N ARG A 66 -8.36 10.36 2.69
CA ARG A 66 -7.27 11.14 3.32
C ARG A 66 -7.50 12.62 3.13
N THR A 67 -7.84 13.05 1.92
CA THR A 67 -8.13 14.45 1.60
C THR A 67 -9.26 14.98 2.48
N ALA A 68 -10.40 14.28 2.51
CA ALA A 68 -11.55 14.68 3.33
C ALA A 68 -11.22 14.70 4.83
N LYS A 69 -10.39 13.76 5.30
CA LYS A 69 -9.95 13.69 6.70
C LYS A 69 -9.00 14.83 7.06
N GLN A 70 -8.04 15.14 6.19
CA GLN A 70 -7.04 16.20 6.38
C GLN A 70 -7.73 17.57 6.51
N VAL A 71 -8.72 17.86 5.66
CA VAL A 71 -9.52 19.10 5.73
C VAL A 71 -10.18 19.26 7.10
N LYS A 72 -10.84 18.21 7.60
CA LYS A 72 -11.48 18.22 8.93
C LYS A 72 -10.45 18.38 10.05
N TRP A 73 -9.31 17.71 9.93
CA TRP A 73 -8.22 17.78 10.92
C TRP A 73 -7.62 19.19 10.99
N ASN A 74 -7.39 19.84 9.85
CA ASN A 74 -6.91 21.22 9.77
C ASN A 74 -7.86 22.22 10.43
N LYS A 75 -9.18 22.05 10.24
CA LYS A 75 -10.19 22.88 10.91
C LYS A 75 -10.10 22.75 12.43
N LEU A 76 -10.02 21.51 12.95
CA LEU A 76 -9.90 21.27 14.39
C LEU A 76 -8.59 21.82 14.97
N LYS A 77 -7.49 21.69 14.24
CA LYS A 77 -6.20 22.28 14.61
C LYS A 77 -6.28 23.80 14.70
N SER A 78 -6.95 24.45 13.74
CA SER A 78 -7.20 25.90 13.81
C SER A 78 -8.02 26.29 15.04
N VAL A 79 -9.07 25.52 15.39
CA VAL A 79 -9.87 25.76 16.60
C VAL A 79 -9.05 25.61 17.88
N ALA A 80 -8.19 24.59 17.96
CA ALA A 80 -7.29 24.40 19.10
C ALA A 80 -6.32 25.58 19.24
N ASN A 81 -5.69 26.01 18.14
CA ASN A 81 -4.78 27.15 18.14
C ASN A 81 -5.47 28.44 18.59
N LYS A 82 -6.69 28.70 18.14
CA LYS A 82 -7.48 29.86 18.57
C LYS A 82 -7.85 29.79 20.05
N ALA A 83 -8.10 28.59 20.61
CA ALA A 83 -8.37 28.42 22.04
C ALA A 83 -7.13 28.77 22.87
N ILE A 84 -5.94 28.32 22.44
CA ILE A 84 -4.65 28.67 23.07
C ILE A 84 -4.45 30.20 23.07
N GLN A 85 -4.66 30.86 21.93
CA GLN A 85 -4.53 32.32 21.81
C GLN A 85 -5.46 33.09 22.75
N LYS A 86 -6.62 32.50 23.10
CA LYS A 86 -7.59 33.09 24.04
C LYS A 86 -7.34 32.68 25.49
N GLY A 87 -6.27 31.93 25.79
CA GLY A 87 -5.96 31.42 27.12
C GLY A 87 -6.79 30.20 27.55
N ASP A 88 -7.64 29.65 26.69
CA ASP A 88 -8.46 28.46 26.98
C ASP A 88 -7.66 27.17 26.67
N THR A 89 -6.68 26.90 27.53
CA THR A 89 -5.79 25.73 27.42
C THR A 89 -6.54 24.42 27.63
N ALA A 90 -7.51 24.38 28.56
CA ALA A 90 -8.32 23.20 28.84
C ALA A 90 -9.09 22.70 27.61
N LYS A 91 -9.66 23.62 26.81
CA LYS A 91 -10.30 23.26 25.55
C LYS A 91 -9.31 22.78 24.50
N ALA A 92 -8.17 23.44 24.35
CA ALA A 92 -7.14 23.02 23.41
C ALA A 92 -6.65 21.60 23.71
N ASP A 93 -6.40 21.28 24.98
CA ASP A 93 -5.96 19.95 25.42
C ASP A 93 -7.01 18.87 25.17
N ARG A 94 -8.29 19.19 25.38
CA ARG A 94 -9.38 18.26 25.06
C ARG A 94 -9.46 17.98 23.56
N ILE A 95 -9.25 18.99 22.71
CA ILE A 95 -9.23 18.80 21.25
C ILE A 95 -8.02 17.94 20.86
N ASN A 96 -6.83 18.25 21.39
CA ASN A 96 -5.59 17.51 21.11
C ASN A 96 -5.72 16.03 21.46
N ARG A 97 -6.13 15.73 22.71
CA ARG A 97 -6.23 14.35 23.22
C ARG A 97 -7.26 13.51 22.49
N ASN A 98 -8.43 14.08 22.20
CA ASN A 98 -9.56 13.29 21.70
C ASN A 98 -9.66 13.26 20.17
N ASN A 99 -9.15 14.27 19.47
CA ASN A 99 -9.43 14.45 18.04
C ASN A 99 -8.19 14.47 17.15
N LEU A 100 -7.05 14.97 17.65
CA LEU A 100 -5.86 15.20 16.82
C LEU A 100 -4.81 14.08 16.91
N GLY A 101 -5.11 13.00 17.65
CA GLY A 101 -4.26 11.81 17.72
C GLY A 101 -4.18 11.01 16.41
N LYS A 102 -3.08 10.26 16.23
CA LYS A 102 -2.77 9.52 14.99
C LYS A 102 -3.14 8.03 14.99
N GLN A 103 -3.55 7.46 16.12
CA GLN A 103 -3.77 6.01 16.23
C GLN A 103 -4.73 5.44 15.15
N LYS A 104 -5.83 6.15 14.84
CA LYS A 104 -6.77 5.73 13.79
C LYS A 104 -6.17 5.86 12.38
N TRP A 105 -5.33 6.87 12.18
CA TRP A 105 -4.60 7.10 10.94
C TRP A 105 -3.59 5.98 10.69
N ASP A 106 -2.77 5.66 11.68
CA ASP A 106 -1.73 4.63 11.58
C ASP A 106 -2.34 3.24 11.36
N LYS A 107 -3.44 2.92 12.05
CA LYS A 107 -4.18 1.67 11.82
C LYS A 107 -4.73 1.57 10.40
N ARG A 108 -5.24 2.68 9.85
CA ARG A 108 -5.75 2.71 8.47
C ARG A 108 -4.64 2.60 7.44
N GLU A 109 -3.54 3.32 7.62
CA GLU A 109 -2.33 3.22 6.80
C GLU A 109 -1.81 1.77 6.75
N SER A 110 -1.73 1.11 7.91
CA SER A 110 -1.33 -0.29 7.99
C SER A 110 -2.28 -1.22 7.23
N ARG A 111 -3.60 -1.00 7.32
CA ARG A 111 -4.60 -1.79 6.60
C ARG A 111 -4.48 -1.57 5.10
N PHE A 112 -4.38 -0.32 4.65
CA PHE A 112 -4.24 0.03 3.24
C PHE A 112 -2.97 -0.59 2.64
N LYS A 113 -1.82 -0.46 3.32
CA LYS A 113 -0.58 -1.13 2.91
C LYS A 113 -0.72 -2.65 2.85
N GLY A 114 -1.45 -3.25 3.79
CA GLY A 114 -1.78 -4.67 3.75
C GLY A 114 -2.58 -5.05 2.52
N GLN A 115 -3.65 -4.32 2.22
CA GLN A 115 -4.51 -4.56 1.06
C GLN A 115 -3.73 -4.44 -0.26
N ILE A 116 -2.92 -3.39 -0.43
CA ILE A 116 -2.07 -3.20 -1.61
C ILE A 116 -1.09 -4.36 -1.76
N LYS A 117 -0.41 -4.75 -0.66
CA LYS A 117 0.52 -5.89 -0.69
C LYS A 117 -0.16 -7.19 -1.09
N THR A 118 -1.33 -7.48 -0.52
CA THR A 118 -2.11 -8.68 -0.88
C THR A 118 -2.52 -8.64 -2.34
N LEU A 119 -3.04 -7.51 -2.83
CA LEU A 119 -3.48 -7.38 -4.22
C LEU A 119 -2.33 -7.60 -5.20
N VAL A 120 -1.19 -6.95 -4.98
CA VAL A 120 0.00 -7.10 -5.82
C VAL A 120 0.56 -8.52 -5.74
N PHE A 121 0.60 -9.12 -4.56
CA PHE A 121 1.06 -10.50 -4.38
C PHE A 121 0.19 -11.48 -5.14
N THR A 122 -1.14 -11.38 -5.01
CA THR A 122 -2.08 -12.24 -5.73
C THR A 122 -1.97 -12.05 -7.24
N ALA A 123 -1.88 -10.81 -7.72
CA ALA A 123 -1.68 -10.50 -9.13
C ALA A 123 -0.36 -11.09 -9.66
N THR A 124 0.72 -10.98 -8.89
CA THR A 124 2.02 -11.56 -9.24
C THR A 124 1.95 -13.08 -9.29
N HIS A 125 1.28 -13.70 -8.33
CA HIS A 125 1.11 -15.15 -8.31
C HIS A 125 0.31 -15.63 -9.52
N GLN A 126 -0.77 -14.93 -9.87
CA GLN A 126 -1.58 -15.22 -11.06
C GLN A 126 -0.75 -15.07 -12.34
N LEU A 127 0.07 -14.02 -12.46
CA LEU A 127 0.97 -13.83 -13.59
C LEU A 127 1.98 -15.00 -13.71
N MET A 128 2.61 -15.36 -12.59
CA MET A 128 3.66 -16.39 -12.54
C MET A 128 3.12 -17.81 -12.69
N GLN A 129 1.82 -18.04 -12.50
CA GLN A 129 1.23 -19.38 -12.59
C GLN A 129 1.43 -20.00 -13.97
N ASN A 130 1.30 -19.20 -15.04
CA ASN A 130 1.42 -19.68 -16.42
C ASN A 130 2.70 -19.21 -17.12
N ALA A 131 3.47 -18.29 -16.51
CA ALA A 131 4.68 -17.77 -17.12
C ALA A 131 5.87 -18.73 -16.96
N ILE A 132 6.61 -18.96 -18.04
CA ILE A 132 7.99 -19.47 -18.01
C ILE A 132 9.01 -18.32 -18.05
N LYS A 133 8.65 -17.23 -18.73
CA LYS A 133 9.45 -16.00 -18.82
C LYS A 133 8.52 -14.80 -18.74
N VAL A 134 8.93 -13.78 -18.00
CA VAL A 134 8.23 -12.50 -17.91
C VAL A 134 9.14 -11.39 -18.42
N ALA A 135 8.67 -10.64 -19.42
CA ALA A 135 9.33 -9.44 -19.91
C ALA A 135 8.57 -8.21 -19.38
N PHE A 136 9.29 -7.21 -18.88
CA PHE A 136 8.73 -5.97 -18.37
C PHE A 136 9.67 -4.81 -18.67
N GLU A 137 9.12 -3.60 -18.68
CA GLU A 137 9.90 -2.38 -18.91
C GLU A 137 10.76 -2.01 -17.69
N ASP A 138 12.00 -1.61 -17.97
CA ASP A 138 12.88 -1.04 -16.97
C ASP A 138 12.51 0.42 -16.73
N LEU A 139 11.79 0.66 -15.63
CA LEU A 139 11.32 1.99 -15.22
C LEU A 139 12.37 2.79 -14.43
N THR A 140 13.62 2.30 -14.35
CA THR A 140 14.71 3.00 -13.65
C THR A 140 15.55 3.88 -14.58
N GLY A 141 15.37 3.76 -15.90
CA GLY A 141 16.06 4.58 -16.88
C GLY A 141 15.51 6.00 -16.95
N VAL A 142 16.37 7.00 -16.72
CA VAL A 142 16.06 8.39 -17.06
C VAL A 142 16.02 8.48 -18.58
N HIS A 143 14.83 8.72 -19.16
CA HIS A 143 14.75 9.04 -20.57
C HIS A 143 15.44 10.40 -20.80
N PRO A 144 16.44 10.50 -21.70
CA PRO A 144 16.97 11.80 -22.08
C PRO A 144 15.83 12.59 -22.73
N THR A 145 15.43 13.68 -22.07
CA THR A 145 14.49 14.68 -22.59
C THR A 145 15.11 15.47 -23.73
#